data_AF-A0A4Q2LH78-F1
#
_entry.id   AF-A0A4Q2LH78-F1
#
_cell.length_a   1.000
_cell.length_b   1.000
_cell.length_c   1.000
_cell.angle_alpha   90.00
_cell.angle_beta   90.00
_cell.angle_gamma   90.00
#
_symmetry.space_group_name_H-M   'P 1'
#
loop_
_entity.id
_entity.type
_entity.pdbx_description
1 polymer ?
#
loop_
_entity_poly.entity_id
_entity_poly.type
_entity_poly.pdbx_seq_one_letter_code
_entity_poly.pdbx_strand_id
1 'polypeptide(L)'
;MDKGKYLQIKNGDRIVLNSELNDGVINLKKLSEGKIVYHQNQVEADIWFYNMKTRYWDNPIRQVLAVKDLRLEGLVFNLKKEYFSVLYQWREHTEIQIDSREVMKIPFFKENDSIEKIPSSWYENNERVINYKLSDIIEIINDEFSQWVSENLKTRKVYKYEKENGEYPEDWDRVYTEGSMKTYWEKRNEIEEAFRKVTKLHNEFLGGVLFE
;
A
#
# COMPACT_ATOMS: atom_id res chain seq x y z
N MET A 1 -11.84 -26.69 8.78
CA MET A 1 -11.19 -26.52 7.47
C MET A 1 -10.19 -25.39 7.61
N ASP A 2 -8.92 -25.73 7.80
CA ASP A 2 -7.84 -24.75 7.79
C ASP A 2 -7.68 -24.23 6.36
N LYS A 3 -8.34 -23.12 6.08
CA LYS A 3 -7.94 -22.26 4.97
C LYS A 3 -6.53 -21.82 5.33
N GLY A 4 -5.51 -22.21 4.56
CA GLY A 4 -4.14 -21.71 4.74
C GLY A 4 -4.19 -20.21 5.00
N LYS A 5 -3.36 -19.69 5.90
CA LYS A 5 -3.56 -18.38 6.57
C LYS A 5 -3.65 -17.19 5.57
N TYR A 6 -4.83 -17.00 4.99
CA TYR A 6 -5.16 -15.92 4.07
C TYR A 6 -5.50 -14.66 4.87
N LEU A 7 -5.34 -13.50 4.23
CA LEU A 7 -5.71 -12.22 4.83
C LEU A 7 -7.19 -12.20 5.26
N GLN A 8 -7.40 -12.09 6.57
CA GLN A 8 -8.70 -11.81 7.17
C GLN A 8 -8.78 -10.35 7.59
N ILE A 9 -9.88 -9.71 7.21
CA ILE A 9 -10.23 -8.37 7.69
C ILE A 9 -10.64 -8.46 9.15
N LYS A 10 -10.20 -7.49 9.96
CA LYS A 10 -10.55 -7.34 11.37
C LYS A 10 -10.97 -5.90 11.69
N ASN A 11 -11.81 -5.77 12.71
CA ASN A 11 -12.09 -4.46 13.30
C ASN A 11 -10.79 -3.87 13.86
N GLY A 12 -10.53 -2.62 13.51
CA GLY A 12 -9.31 -1.93 13.89
C GLY A 12 -8.26 -1.85 12.79
N ASP A 13 -8.34 -2.70 11.76
CA ASP A 13 -7.39 -2.69 10.64
C ASP A 13 -7.39 -1.32 9.96
N ARG A 14 -6.18 -0.83 9.69
CA ARG A 14 -5.99 0.34 8.83
C ARG A 14 -6.03 -0.10 7.38
N ILE A 15 -6.59 0.72 6.52
CA ILE A 15 -6.76 0.43 5.10
C ILE A 15 -6.33 1.62 4.26
N VAL A 16 -6.13 1.37 2.97
CA VAL A 16 -6.08 2.39 1.93
C VAL A 16 -7.12 2.11 0.85
N LEU A 17 -7.64 3.16 0.22
CA LEU A 17 -8.51 3.03 -0.96
C LEU A 17 -7.72 2.61 -2.20
N ASN A 18 -8.27 1.64 -2.94
CA ASN A 18 -7.71 1.17 -4.21
C ASN A 18 -8.08 2.08 -5.39
N SER A 19 -9.17 2.83 -5.28
CA SER A 19 -9.69 3.76 -6.28
C SER A 19 -10.22 5.03 -5.62
N GLU A 20 -10.41 6.08 -6.42
CA GLU A 20 -11.15 7.26 -5.97
C GLU A 20 -12.61 6.89 -5.65
N LEU A 21 -13.15 7.44 -4.57
CA LEU A 21 -14.58 7.41 -4.27
C LEU A 21 -15.13 8.82 -4.48
N ASN A 22 -16.05 8.95 -5.44
CA ASN A 22 -16.69 10.21 -5.77
C ASN A 22 -18.20 10.01 -5.83
N ASP A 23 -18.91 10.66 -4.90
CA ASP A 23 -20.38 10.67 -4.82
C ASP A 23 -20.92 12.10 -4.99
N GLY A 24 -20.19 12.93 -5.74
CA GLY A 24 -20.49 14.34 -6.01
C GLY A 24 -20.14 15.27 -4.85
N VAL A 25 -20.62 14.99 -3.63
CA VAL A 25 -20.39 15.80 -2.43
C VAL A 25 -19.11 15.37 -1.69
N ILE A 26 -18.80 14.08 -1.76
CA ILE A 26 -17.62 13.49 -1.13
C ILE A 26 -16.66 13.03 -2.23
N ASN A 27 -15.41 13.47 -2.13
CA ASN A 27 -14.31 13.01 -2.96
C ASN A 27 -13.18 12.52 -2.06
N LEU A 28 -12.97 11.20 -2.03
CA LEU A 28 -11.82 10.56 -1.40
C LEU A 28 -10.88 10.06 -2.48
N LYS A 29 -9.65 10.56 -2.47
CA LYS A 29 -8.63 10.17 -3.45
C LYS A 29 -8.21 8.72 -3.25
N LYS A 30 -7.72 8.08 -4.32
CA LYS A 30 -6.97 6.82 -4.23
C LYS A 30 -5.87 6.96 -3.16
N LEU A 31 -5.62 5.88 -2.42
CA LEU A 31 -4.71 5.83 -1.26
C LEU A 31 -5.12 6.66 -0.03
N SER A 32 -6.33 7.21 0.01
CA SER A 32 -6.84 7.77 1.27
C SER A 32 -6.91 6.67 2.33
N GLU A 33 -6.40 6.98 3.51
CA GLU A 33 -6.37 6.04 4.63
C GLU A 33 -7.67 6.05 5.42
N GLY A 34 -8.08 4.86 5.86
CA GLY A 34 -9.23 4.67 6.73
C GLY A 34 -8.96 3.61 7.80
N LYS A 35 -9.96 3.40 8.65
CA LYS A 35 -9.95 2.36 9.68
C LYS A 35 -11.24 1.58 9.64
N ILE A 36 -11.15 0.25 9.68
CA ILE A 36 -12.32 -0.62 9.76
C ILE A 36 -12.91 -0.49 11.16
N VAL A 37 -14.14 0.01 11.24
CA VAL A 37 -14.86 0.16 12.51
C VAL A 37 -15.81 -1.00 12.76
N TYR A 38 -16.30 -1.63 11.70
CA TYR A 38 -17.16 -2.80 11.78
C TYR A 38 -17.02 -3.65 10.51
N HIS A 39 -17.08 -4.98 10.65
CA HIS A 39 -17.27 -5.90 9.53
C HIS A 39 -18.21 -7.03 9.97
N GLN A 40 -19.17 -7.38 9.11
CA GLN A 40 -20.07 -8.52 9.36
C GLN A 40 -19.52 -9.82 8.77
N ASN A 41 -18.77 -9.72 7.66
CA ASN A 41 -18.23 -10.85 6.91
C ASN A 41 -16.84 -10.48 6.35
N GLN A 42 -16.32 -11.26 5.41
CA GLN A 42 -15.00 -11.06 4.78
C GLN A 42 -15.10 -10.44 3.36
N VAL A 43 -16.27 -9.93 2.99
CA VAL A 43 -16.61 -9.38 1.67
C VAL A 43 -16.76 -7.86 1.72
N GLU A 44 -17.25 -7.31 2.82
CA GLU A 44 -17.44 -5.86 3.01
C GLU A 44 -17.17 -5.43 4.45
N ALA A 45 -16.88 -4.15 4.63
CA ALA A 45 -16.61 -3.54 5.92
C ALA A 45 -17.05 -2.08 5.96
N ASP A 46 -17.44 -1.63 7.13
CA ASP A 46 -17.67 -0.22 7.45
C ASP A 46 -16.32 0.44 7.77
N ILE A 47 -15.94 1.39 6.94
CA ILE A 47 -14.63 2.06 7.01
C ILE A 47 -14.84 3.52 7.36
N TRP A 48 -14.21 3.92 8.46
CA TRP A 48 -14.15 5.30 8.89
C TRP A 48 -12.96 6.03 8.26
N PHE A 49 -13.23 7.14 7.58
CA PHE A 49 -12.21 8.06 7.06
C PHE A 49 -12.17 9.31 7.93
N TYR A 50 -11.02 9.54 8.58
CA TYR A 50 -10.83 10.66 9.49
C TYR A 50 -10.61 11.98 8.74
N ASN A 51 -11.12 13.07 9.30
CA ASN A 51 -10.70 14.44 9.02
C ASN A 51 -10.64 14.76 7.51
N MET A 52 -11.81 14.70 6.87
CA MET A 52 -11.98 15.29 5.55
C MET A 52 -11.72 16.79 5.65
N LYS A 53 -10.47 17.18 5.35
CA LYS A 53 -9.96 18.55 5.43
C LYS A 53 -10.84 19.51 4.65
N THR A 54 -11.84 20.05 5.32
CA THR A 54 -12.68 21.12 4.81
C THR A 54 -12.83 22.09 5.97
N ARG A 55 -12.37 23.32 5.76
CA ARG A 55 -12.50 24.39 6.75
C ARG A 55 -13.98 24.48 7.17
N TYR A 56 -14.22 24.71 8.46
CA TYR A 56 -15.50 24.58 9.17
C TYR A 56 -16.74 25.21 8.49
N TRP A 57 -16.54 26.18 7.59
CA TRP A 57 -17.58 27.02 6.99
C TRP A 57 -17.93 26.67 5.54
N ASP A 58 -17.02 26.02 4.79
CA ASP A 58 -17.21 25.70 3.35
C ASP A 58 -17.37 24.20 3.09
N ASN A 59 -17.62 23.39 4.11
CA ASN A 59 -17.81 21.96 3.93
C ASN A 59 -19.19 21.69 3.29
N PRO A 60 -19.25 21.22 2.03
CA PRO A 60 -20.52 20.96 1.34
C PRO A 60 -21.38 19.92 2.06
N ILE A 61 -20.75 18.97 2.76
CA ILE A 61 -21.41 17.93 3.55
C ILE A 61 -22.14 18.56 4.75
N ARG A 62 -21.53 19.54 5.43
CA ARG A 62 -22.20 20.24 6.54
C ARG A 62 -23.39 21.06 6.06
N GLN A 63 -23.28 21.68 4.88
CA GLN A 63 -24.40 22.42 4.28
C GLN A 63 -25.57 21.47 3.97
N VAL A 64 -25.28 20.29 3.42
CA VAL A 64 -26.30 19.25 3.15
C VAL A 64 -26.91 18.69 4.44
N LEU A 65 -26.09 18.40 5.46
CA LEU A 65 -26.55 17.81 6.72
C LEU A 65 -27.21 18.83 7.68
N ALA A 66 -27.16 20.13 7.37
CA ALA A 66 -27.73 21.24 8.16
C ALA A 66 -27.28 21.27 9.65
N VAL A 67 -26.08 20.77 9.94
CA VAL A 67 -25.59 20.61 11.32
C VAL A 67 -24.88 21.89 11.79
N LYS A 68 -25.51 22.63 12.70
CA LYS A 68 -24.99 23.93 13.16
C LYS A 68 -24.02 23.85 14.35
N ASP A 69 -24.12 22.82 15.19
CA ASP A 69 -23.39 22.76 16.48
C ASP A 69 -22.58 21.47 16.74
N LEU A 70 -22.46 20.56 15.76
CA LEU A 70 -21.66 19.33 15.93
C LEU A 70 -20.37 19.37 15.10
N ARG A 71 -19.28 18.86 15.68
CA ARG A 71 -18.01 18.64 14.97
C ARG A 71 -18.13 17.39 14.09
N LEU A 72 -17.94 17.54 12.77
CA LEU A 72 -17.83 16.40 11.86
C LEU A 72 -16.39 15.86 11.93
N GLU A 73 -16.20 14.69 12.51
CA GLU A 73 -14.87 14.08 12.67
C GLU A 73 -14.47 13.16 11.52
N GLY A 74 -15.45 12.65 10.76
CA GLY A 74 -15.26 11.80 9.60
C GLY A 74 -16.57 11.22 9.10
N LEU A 75 -16.47 10.33 8.12
CA LEU A 75 -17.61 9.56 7.60
C LEU A 75 -17.28 8.08 7.58
N VAL A 76 -18.31 7.27 7.73
CA VAL A 76 -18.24 5.82 7.61
C VAL A 76 -18.87 5.42 6.29
N PHE A 77 -18.17 4.60 5.51
CA PHE A 77 -18.67 4.03 4.27
C PHE A 77 -18.65 2.52 4.37
N ASN A 78 -19.75 1.89 3.98
CA ASN A 78 -19.78 0.46 3.75
C ASN A 78 -19.14 0.18 2.39
N LEU A 79 -17.97 -0.48 2.39
CA LEU A 79 -17.19 -0.74 1.18
C LEU A 79 -16.96 -2.24 1.01
N LYS A 80 -17.06 -2.72 -0.23
CA LYS A 80 -16.61 -4.07 -0.59
C LYS A 80 -15.09 -4.16 -0.54
N LYS A 81 -14.58 -5.36 -0.23
CA LYS A 81 -13.15 -5.69 -0.13
C LYS A 81 -12.34 -5.36 -1.39
N GLU A 82 -12.98 -5.27 -2.55
CA GLU A 82 -12.31 -4.88 -3.80
C GLU A 82 -11.90 -3.40 -3.82
N TYR A 83 -12.58 -2.53 -3.06
CA TYR A 83 -12.33 -1.08 -3.04
C TYR A 83 -11.22 -0.66 -2.08
N PHE A 84 -10.73 -1.56 -1.22
CA PHE A 84 -9.69 -1.24 -0.26
C PHE A 84 -8.65 -2.35 -0.12
N SER A 85 -7.49 -1.99 0.41
CA SER A 85 -6.44 -2.93 0.83
C SER A 85 -6.08 -2.67 2.28
N VAL A 86 -5.83 -3.70 3.07
CA VAL A 86 -5.39 -3.55 4.47
C VAL A 86 -3.92 -3.12 4.49
N LEU A 87 -3.55 -2.17 5.34
CA LEU A 87 -2.16 -1.78 5.53
C LEU A 87 -1.38 -2.96 6.12
N TYR A 88 -0.27 -3.31 5.50
CA TYR A 88 0.61 -4.36 6.00
C TYR A 88 1.21 -3.97 7.35
N GLN A 89 1.08 -4.85 8.33
CA GLN A 89 1.71 -4.75 9.65
C GLN A 89 2.54 -6.00 9.90
N TRP A 90 3.87 -5.83 9.98
CA TRP A 90 4.79 -6.95 10.07
C TRP A 90 4.50 -7.91 11.23
N ARG A 91 4.03 -7.41 12.38
CA ARG A 91 3.71 -8.24 13.55
C ARG A 91 2.42 -9.04 13.41
N GLU A 92 1.46 -8.54 12.63
CA GLU A 92 0.12 -9.12 12.55
C GLU A 92 -0.05 -10.05 11.35
N HIS A 93 0.84 -9.92 10.36
CA HIS A 93 0.75 -10.58 9.07
C HIS A 93 1.93 -11.54 8.78
N THR A 94 2.69 -11.95 9.80
CA THR A 94 3.88 -12.82 9.67
C THR A 94 3.58 -14.16 9.00
N GLU A 95 2.37 -14.67 9.18
CA GLU A 95 2.01 -16.02 8.77
C GLU A 95 1.22 -16.07 7.46
N ILE A 96 1.06 -14.93 6.78
CA ILE A 96 0.29 -14.89 5.53
C ILE A 96 1.05 -15.64 4.44
N GLN A 97 0.32 -16.51 3.75
CA GLN A 97 0.83 -17.31 2.64
C GLN A 97 0.12 -16.92 1.35
N ILE A 98 0.88 -16.74 0.28
CA ILE A 98 0.37 -16.36 -1.04
C ILE A 98 0.72 -17.46 -2.04
N ASP A 99 -0.25 -17.82 -2.88
CA ASP A 99 -0.09 -18.81 -3.95
C ASP A 99 1.01 -18.38 -4.93
N SER A 100 1.98 -19.24 -5.17
CA SER A 100 3.15 -18.96 -6.01
C SER A 100 2.75 -18.43 -7.40
N ARG A 101 1.67 -18.93 -7.99
CA ARG A 101 1.19 -18.52 -9.33
C ARG A 101 0.70 -17.08 -9.34
N GLU A 102 0.12 -16.61 -8.24
CA GLU A 102 -0.29 -15.22 -8.08
C GLU A 102 0.91 -14.31 -7.80
N VAL A 103 1.86 -14.77 -6.97
CA VAL A 103 3.06 -13.98 -6.64
C VAL A 103 3.91 -13.68 -7.88
N MET A 104 4.00 -14.62 -8.84
CA MET A 104 4.72 -14.41 -10.10
C MET A 104 4.16 -13.25 -10.95
N LYS A 105 2.98 -12.72 -10.63
CA LYS A 105 2.40 -11.53 -11.30
C LYS A 105 2.91 -10.21 -10.72
N ILE A 106 3.61 -10.25 -9.59
CA ILE A 106 4.16 -9.06 -8.93
C ILE A 106 5.52 -8.75 -9.56
N PRO A 107 5.75 -7.53 -10.09
CA PRO A 107 7.07 -7.14 -10.61
C PRO A 107 8.16 -7.32 -9.55
N PHE A 108 9.37 -7.66 -10.02
CA PHE A 108 10.56 -7.94 -9.20
C PHE A 108 10.52 -9.18 -8.33
N PHE A 109 9.36 -9.86 -8.18
CA PHE A 109 9.38 -11.18 -7.60
C PHE A 109 10.02 -12.18 -8.57
N LYS A 110 11.08 -12.84 -8.11
CA LYS A 110 11.70 -13.98 -8.78
C LYS A 110 11.85 -15.10 -7.77
N GLU A 111 11.50 -16.30 -8.18
CA GLU A 111 11.81 -17.48 -7.38
C GLU A 111 13.33 -17.61 -7.23
N ASN A 112 13.78 -17.82 -6.00
CA ASN A 112 15.17 -18.09 -5.67
C ASN A 112 15.26 -19.34 -4.78
N ASP A 113 16.43 -19.96 -4.69
CA ASP A 113 16.58 -21.20 -3.91
C ASP A 113 16.53 -20.96 -2.39
N SER A 114 16.62 -19.69 -1.96
CA SER A 114 16.57 -19.30 -0.55
C SER A 114 15.16 -19.15 0.03
N ILE A 115 14.12 -19.07 -0.81
CA ILE A 115 12.74 -18.91 -0.33
C ILE A 115 12.12 -20.25 0.05
N GLU A 116 11.48 -20.29 1.22
CA GLU A 116 10.78 -21.49 1.68
C GLU A 116 9.53 -21.74 0.83
N LYS A 117 9.51 -22.87 0.11
CA LYS A 117 8.32 -23.37 -0.57
C LYS A 117 7.42 -24.07 0.42
N ILE A 118 6.22 -23.53 0.67
CA ILE A 118 5.26 -24.11 1.60
C ILE A 118 4.19 -24.87 0.80
N PRO A 119 4.23 -26.21 0.78
CA PRO A 119 3.24 -26.97 0.04
C PRO A 119 1.90 -26.95 0.78
N SER A 120 0.86 -26.47 0.12
CA SER A 120 -0.49 -26.39 0.68
C SER A 120 -1.10 -27.78 0.93
N SER A 121 -2.24 -27.85 1.61
CA SER A 121 -2.97 -29.11 1.80
C SER A 121 -3.92 -29.44 0.63
N TRP A 122 -3.99 -28.60 -0.41
CA TRP A 122 -4.91 -28.76 -1.53
C TRP A 122 -4.17 -28.88 -2.86
N TYR A 123 -4.89 -29.39 -3.86
CA TYR A 123 -4.40 -29.65 -5.20
C TYR A 123 -5.22 -28.86 -6.20
N GLU A 124 -4.59 -28.44 -7.28
CA GLU A 124 -5.24 -27.85 -8.44
C GLU A 124 -4.63 -28.47 -9.69
N ASN A 125 -5.48 -28.91 -10.63
CA ASN A 125 -5.06 -29.62 -11.83
C ASN A 125 -4.11 -30.82 -11.56
N ASN A 126 -4.37 -31.56 -10.47
CA ASN A 126 -3.53 -32.67 -9.97
C ASN A 126 -2.13 -32.28 -9.49
N GLU A 127 -1.82 -30.99 -9.39
CA GLU A 127 -0.57 -30.49 -8.82
C GLU A 127 -0.82 -29.87 -7.44
N ARG A 128 0.14 -30.04 -6.54
CA ARG A 128 0.04 -29.48 -5.19
C ARG A 128 0.30 -27.98 -5.25
N VAL A 129 -0.61 -27.16 -4.73
CA VAL A 129 -0.42 -25.70 -4.73
C VAL A 129 0.74 -25.36 -3.78
N ILE A 130 1.68 -24.55 -4.26
CA ILE A 130 2.83 -24.05 -3.50
C ILE A 130 2.55 -22.61 -3.09
N ASN A 131 2.83 -22.30 -1.83
CA ASN A 131 2.73 -20.94 -1.30
C ASN A 131 4.10 -20.42 -0.87
N TYR A 132 4.21 -19.09 -0.85
CA TYR A 132 5.33 -18.36 -0.27
C TYR A 132 4.85 -17.51 0.92
N LYS A 133 5.72 -17.30 1.92
CA LYS A 133 5.42 -16.38 3.02
C LYS A 133 5.42 -14.95 2.50
N LEU A 134 4.48 -14.15 2.99
CA LEU A 134 4.37 -12.74 2.64
C LEU A 134 5.63 -11.94 2.98
N SER A 135 6.28 -12.25 4.10
CA SER A 135 7.54 -11.62 4.52
C SER A 135 8.62 -11.76 3.44
N ASP A 136 8.80 -12.98 2.94
CA ASP A 136 9.86 -13.33 2.01
C ASP A 136 9.60 -12.71 0.64
N ILE A 137 8.32 -12.65 0.23
CA ILE A 137 7.89 -11.92 -0.97
C ILE A 137 8.25 -10.43 -0.87
N ILE A 138 7.95 -9.80 0.27
CA ILE A 138 8.24 -8.37 0.49
C ILE A 138 9.75 -8.11 0.47
N GLU A 139 10.54 -8.97 1.09
CA GLU A 139 12.00 -8.86 1.13
C GLU A 139 12.60 -8.94 -0.27
N ILE A 140 12.27 -9.98 -1.05
CA ILE A 140 12.75 -10.15 -2.42
C ILE A 140 12.39 -8.94 -3.29
N ILE A 141 11.14 -8.47 -3.23
CA ILE A 141 10.72 -7.31 -4.02
C ILE A 141 11.51 -6.06 -3.60
N ASN A 142 11.74 -5.84 -2.31
CA ASN A 142 12.52 -4.70 -1.84
C ASN A 142 13.98 -4.76 -2.31
N ASP A 143 14.61 -5.93 -2.25
CA ASP A 143 16.01 -6.10 -2.67
C ASP A 143 16.17 -5.88 -4.17
N GLU A 144 15.33 -6.54 -4.98
CA GLU A 144 15.35 -6.42 -6.43
C GLU A 144 14.96 -5.00 -6.89
N PHE A 145 14.03 -4.34 -6.19
CA PHE A 145 13.72 -2.95 -6.46
C PHE A 145 14.89 -2.01 -6.09
N SER A 146 15.57 -2.26 -4.96
CA SER A 146 16.76 -1.50 -4.56
C SER A 146 17.90 -1.63 -5.57
N GLN A 147 18.12 -2.85 -6.08
CA GLN A 147 19.09 -3.10 -7.14
C GLN A 147 18.70 -2.36 -8.42
N TRP A 148 17.45 -2.47 -8.85
CA TRP A 148 16.96 -1.76 -10.03
C TRP A 148 17.13 -0.24 -9.90
N VAL A 149 16.83 0.32 -8.73
CA VAL A 149 17.03 1.74 -8.44
C VAL A 149 18.50 2.14 -8.62
N SER A 150 19.42 1.35 -8.08
CA SER A 150 20.87 1.59 -8.16
C SER A 150 21.39 1.54 -9.60
N GLU A 151 20.83 0.66 -10.44
CA GLU A 151 21.27 0.47 -11.83
C GLU A 151 20.64 1.46 -12.82
N ASN A 152 19.43 1.95 -12.54
CA ASN A 152 18.63 2.68 -13.53
C ASN A 152 18.47 4.18 -13.21
N LEU A 153 18.64 4.59 -11.97
CA LEU A 153 18.42 5.98 -11.57
C LEU A 153 19.72 6.80 -11.60
N LYS A 154 19.59 8.04 -12.07
CA LYS A 154 20.69 9.00 -12.16
C LYS A 154 20.61 9.99 -11.01
N THR A 155 21.77 10.28 -10.43
CA THR A 155 21.93 11.30 -9.41
C THR A 155 22.64 12.53 -9.94
N ARG A 156 22.30 13.70 -9.42
CA ARG A 156 23.00 14.97 -9.60
C ARG A 156 23.67 15.38 -8.29
N LYS A 157 24.66 16.26 -8.36
CA LYS A 157 25.22 16.91 -7.18
C LYS A 157 24.24 17.95 -6.64
N VAL A 158 24.23 18.10 -5.32
CA VAL A 158 23.57 19.23 -4.64
C VAL A 158 24.55 20.40 -4.61
N TYR A 159 24.11 21.57 -5.05
CA TYR A 159 24.92 22.78 -5.01
C TYR A 159 24.83 23.45 -3.64
N LYS A 160 25.90 24.16 -3.26
CA LYS A 160 25.98 24.84 -1.95
C LYS A 160 24.80 25.79 -1.70
N TYR A 161 24.33 26.50 -2.73
CA TYR A 161 23.19 27.41 -2.60
C TYR A 161 21.87 26.68 -2.28
N GLU A 162 21.71 25.41 -2.71
CA GLU A 162 20.54 24.56 -2.42
C GLU A 162 20.60 23.97 -0.99
N LYS A 163 21.79 23.94 -0.39
CA LYS A 163 21.96 23.64 1.04
C LYS A 163 21.67 24.89 1.88
N GLU A 164 22.25 26.02 1.48
CA GLU A 164 22.12 27.32 2.17
C GLU A 164 20.68 27.87 2.17
N ASN A 165 19.87 27.55 1.16
CA ASN A 165 18.46 27.94 1.09
C ASN A 165 17.50 26.96 1.80
N GLY A 166 18.01 25.85 2.34
CA GLY A 166 17.23 24.82 3.05
C GLY A 166 16.42 23.89 2.15
N GLU A 167 16.68 23.85 0.84
CA GLU A 167 16.00 22.93 -0.08
C GLU A 167 16.43 21.47 0.16
N TYR A 168 17.69 21.26 0.53
CA TYR A 168 18.23 19.95 0.93
C TYR A 168 19.02 20.05 2.25
N PRO A 169 19.11 18.94 3.01
CA PRO A 169 19.98 18.85 4.18
C PRO A 169 21.46 19.17 3.86
N GLU A 170 22.18 19.70 4.85
CA GLU A 170 23.57 20.13 4.65
C GLU A 170 24.53 18.97 4.35
N ASP A 171 24.24 17.79 4.88
CA ASP A 171 24.98 16.54 4.73
C ASP A 171 24.82 15.90 3.35
N TRP A 172 23.82 16.31 2.57
CA TRP A 172 23.48 15.65 1.30
C TRP A 172 24.36 16.10 0.15
N ASP A 173 25.13 15.19 -0.44
CA ASP A 173 26.01 15.51 -1.57
C ASP A 173 25.37 15.21 -2.93
N ARG A 174 24.40 14.29 -2.97
CA ARG A 174 23.77 13.85 -4.21
C ARG A 174 22.28 13.58 -4.02
N VAL A 175 21.50 13.94 -5.03
CA VAL A 175 20.07 13.65 -5.08
C VAL A 175 19.71 13.07 -6.43
N TYR A 176 18.59 12.35 -6.51
CA TYR A 176 18.06 11.94 -7.80
C TYR A 176 17.73 13.15 -8.67
N THR A 177 17.94 13.02 -9.97
CA THR A 177 17.40 13.99 -10.93
C THR A 177 15.88 13.98 -10.88
N GLU A 178 15.21 15.07 -11.24
CA GLU A 178 13.73 15.12 -11.31
C GLU A 178 13.18 13.99 -12.19
N GLY A 179 13.84 13.71 -13.32
CA GLY A 179 13.48 12.59 -14.19
C GLY A 179 13.58 11.24 -13.49
N SER A 180 14.67 10.99 -12.77
CA SER A 180 14.85 9.75 -12.00
C SER A 180 13.87 9.63 -10.84
N MET A 181 13.53 10.73 -10.17
CA MET A 181 12.53 10.74 -9.11
C MET A 181 11.15 10.40 -9.67
N LYS A 182 10.77 10.96 -10.82
CA LYS A 182 9.53 10.59 -11.51
C LYS A 182 9.50 9.09 -11.87
N THR A 183 10.58 8.58 -12.46
CA THR A 183 10.70 7.14 -12.81
C THR A 183 10.65 6.24 -11.57
N TYR A 184 11.27 6.65 -10.45
CA TYR A 184 11.17 5.96 -9.16
C TYR A 184 9.72 5.82 -8.71
N TRP A 185 8.97 6.93 -8.66
CA TRP A 185 7.59 6.92 -8.20
C TRP A 185 6.66 6.14 -9.13
N GLU A 186 6.84 6.25 -10.44
CA GLU A 186 6.09 5.46 -11.43
C GLU A 186 6.32 3.96 -11.22
N LYS A 187 7.59 3.55 -11.05
CA LYS A 187 7.92 2.13 -10.85
C LYS A 187 7.44 1.61 -9.49
N ARG A 188 7.61 2.39 -8.42
CA ARG A 188 7.09 2.07 -7.09
C ARG A 188 5.57 1.87 -7.13
N ASN A 189 4.83 2.78 -7.77
CA ASN A 189 3.37 2.67 -7.90
C ASN A 189 2.94 1.41 -8.66
N GLU A 190 3.66 1.02 -9.71
CA GLU A 190 3.42 -0.21 -10.47
C GLU A 190 3.55 -1.46 -9.57
N ILE A 191 4.64 -1.55 -8.82
CA ILE A 191 4.92 -2.66 -7.89
C ILE A 191 3.82 -2.73 -6.82
N GLU A 192 3.56 -1.61 -6.15
CA GLU A 192 2.60 -1.58 -5.05
C GLU A 192 1.17 -1.89 -5.52
N GLU A 193 0.81 -1.50 -6.75
CA GLU A 193 -0.49 -1.84 -7.32
C GLU A 193 -0.61 -3.33 -7.65
N ALA A 194 0.41 -3.93 -8.24
CA ALA A 194 0.44 -5.37 -8.49
C ALA A 194 0.41 -6.16 -7.17
N PHE A 195 1.20 -5.73 -6.18
CA PHE A 195 1.23 -6.31 -4.84
C PHE A 195 -0.15 -6.25 -4.17
N ARG A 196 -0.84 -5.10 -4.20
CA ARG A 196 -2.21 -4.95 -3.68
C ARG A 196 -3.20 -5.86 -4.38
N LYS A 197 -3.13 -5.97 -5.71
CA LYS A 197 -4.04 -6.83 -6.50
C LYS A 197 -3.94 -8.29 -6.07
N VAL A 198 -2.71 -8.77 -5.87
CA VAL A 198 -2.41 -10.16 -5.48
C VAL A 198 -2.71 -10.43 -4.00
N THR A 199 -2.20 -9.60 -3.10
CA THR A 199 -2.19 -9.89 -1.65
C THR A 199 -3.39 -9.31 -0.90
N LYS A 200 -4.09 -8.33 -1.50
CA LYS A 200 -5.08 -7.46 -0.83
C LYS A 200 -4.50 -6.64 0.34
N LEU A 201 -3.17 -6.55 0.41
CA LEU A 201 -2.44 -5.74 1.35
C LEU A 201 -1.75 -4.58 0.64
N HIS A 202 -1.68 -3.43 1.31
CA HIS A 202 -0.86 -2.32 0.91
C HIS A 202 0.43 -2.33 1.71
N ASN A 203 1.55 -2.40 1.01
CA ASN A 203 2.89 -2.24 1.55
C ASN A 203 3.60 -1.14 0.77
N GLU A 204 4.29 -0.26 1.48
CA GLU A 204 5.16 0.74 0.87
C GLU A 204 6.55 0.13 0.62
N PHE A 205 6.98 0.11 -0.63
CA PHE A 205 8.32 -0.37 -1.00
C PHE A 205 9.28 0.83 -1.08
N LEU A 206 10.25 0.87 -0.18
CA LEU A 206 11.23 1.96 -0.07
C LEU A 206 12.57 1.61 -0.72
N GLY A 207 12.63 0.53 -1.50
CA GLY A 207 13.87 0.01 -2.06
C GLY A 207 14.78 1.10 -2.64
N GLY A 208 16.01 1.17 -2.12
CA GLY A 208 17.07 2.02 -2.62
C GLY A 208 16.84 3.53 -2.57
N VAL A 209 15.91 4.06 -1.76
CA VAL A 209 15.74 5.52 -1.64
C VAL A 209 17.02 6.14 -1.05
N LEU A 210 17.83 6.73 -1.94
CA LEU A 210 18.94 7.58 -1.54
C LEU A 210 18.40 8.96 -1.17
N PHE A 211 18.24 9.14 0.14
CA PHE A 211 18.14 10.40 0.83
C PHE A 211 19.44 10.54 1.65
N GLU A 212 20.59 10.65 0.95
CA GLU A 212 21.93 10.77 1.57
C GLU A 212 22.56 12.13 1.35
#